data_AF-A0A848GBR0-F1
#
_entry.id   AF-A0A848GBR0-F1
#
_cell.length_a   1.000
_cell.length_b   1.000
_cell.length_c   1.000
_cell.angle_alpha   90.00
_cell.angle_beta   90.00
_cell.angle_gamma   90.00
#
_symmetry.space_group_name_H-M   'P 1'
#
loop_
_entity.id
_entity.type
_entity.pdbx_description
1 polymer ?
#
loop_
_entity_poly.entity_id
_entity_poly.type
_entity_poly.pdbx_seq_one_letter_code
_entity_poly.pdbx_strand_id
1 'polypeptide(L)'
;MLATLVDAPFDDADWLFETKWDGYRAIAAVQNHTVQLYSRNEKDFGKDYPAVVAAVENIAHNVVLDGEIIVLDSKKNSHFQSLQNYKTTGKGNLVYMVFDLLHLNGVELQQLTLLERKSLLKDVVTQLKDKRVQYSGHVLKKGKEFFEKARHQQWEGMIAKKTDSLYEEGRRSASWLKIKVTNEQEAIICGFTAPRGSRKKLGALVLGLYDDKQLKYIGNCGGGLNEVTLDMLYKKLQPLVQQASPFGRKIKTDMPITWVKPKLVCQVKFSEWTGDGILRMPVFLGLREDKPPADVHPETPKTVQTMATATTTVEKDRVITLNSKKVNLTNQQKIYWPQEKITKGQLVDYYLSVAQYILPHLKDRPMSLHRFPNGIDKPSFYQKDLDLEQAPAWIKSVALHAASARRDVDYLLCNNEATLAYMVNLGCIEINPWLSRTSKLDNPDYVVMDLDPENIDFKYVVEAALHIKAFLDPYKITTFCKTSGSTGLHIYIPTGGKHSYDTGRLFAEYIARHVNKQLPKSTSVTRAKSARNKKVYLDFLQNSRGQTVASPYSVRPRPGATVSMPLQWKEVNEKLKISDFDMFNSLERINEIGDIWRDIQSAKNDLRRFIQDVEQSAVT
;
A
#
# COMPACT_ATOMS: atom_id res chain seq x y z
N MET A 1 -2.65 0.88 17.61
CA MET A 1 -1.64 1.68 16.86
C MET A 1 -0.21 1.53 17.40
N LEU A 2 0.79 1.33 16.55
CA LEU A 2 2.21 1.10 16.88
C LEU A 2 3.09 2.23 16.32
N ALA A 3 4.16 2.60 17.03
CA ALA A 3 5.06 3.68 16.63
C ALA A 3 6.26 3.22 15.77
N THR A 4 6.67 4.05 14.80
CA THR A 4 7.84 3.85 13.94
C THR A 4 9.09 4.52 14.52
N LEU A 5 10.24 3.83 14.55
CA LEU A 5 11.51 4.41 15.03
C LEU A 5 12.10 5.38 14.00
N VAL A 6 12.50 6.57 14.45
CA VAL A 6 13.21 7.56 13.63
C VAL A 6 14.50 8.02 14.30
N ASP A 7 15.43 8.54 13.51
CA ASP A 7 16.82 8.81 13.94
C ASP A 7 17.04 10.16 14.63
N ALA A 8 16.12 11.12 14.51
CA ALA A 8 16.28 12.45 15.09
C ALA A 8 14.96 13.07 15.58
N PRO A 9 15.01 14.00 16.57
CA PRO A 9 13.88 14.85 16.91
C PRO A 9 13.64 15.91 15.82
N PHE A 10 12.41 16.42 15.73
CA PHE A 10 12.01 17.44 14.78
C PHE A 10 10.95 18.37 15.37
N ASP A 11 10.77 19.52 14.74
CA ASP A 11 9.66 20.44 15.03
C ASP A 11 8.73 20.45 13.81
N ASP A 12 7.42 20.39 14.03
CA ASP A 12 6.42 20.39 12.95
C ASP A 12 5.05 20.83 13.49
N ALA A 13 4.36 21.71 12.76
CA ALA A 13 3.09 22.29 13.18
C ALA A 13 1.95 21.27 13.37
N ASP A 14 2.01 20.15 12.64
CA ASP A 14 0.97 19.11 12.60
C ASP A 14 1.25 17.97 13.59
N TRP A 15 2.21 18.15 14.50
CA TRP A 15 2.65 17.12 15.42
C TRP A 15 2.54 17.55 16.87
N LEU A 16 2.15 16.57 17.69
CA LEU A 16 2.26 16.61 19.13
C LEU A 16 3.37 15.67 19.60
N PHE A 17 3.99 16.00 20.72
CA PHE A 17 5.09 15.24 21.31
C PHE A 17 4.75 14.92 22.76
N GLU A 18 4.84 13.65 23.13
CA GLU A 18 4.55 13.14 24.47
C GLU A 18 5.68 12.24 24.97
N THR A 19 5.74 12.03 26.29
CA THR A 19 6.78 11.19 26.91
C THR A 19 6.64 9.74 26.42
N LYS A 20 7.76 9.11 26.06
CA LYS A 20 7.78 7.67 25.87
C LYS A 20 7.89 7.00 27.24
N TRP A 21 6.78 6.44 27.69
CA TRP A 21 6.70 5.71 28.95
C TRP A 21 7.30 4.31 28.82
N ASP A 22 7.99 3.88 29.88
CA ASP A 22 8.73 2.62 29.92
C ASP A 22 8.03 1.62 30.85
N GLY A 23 7.21 0.75 30.27
CA GLY A 23 6.34 -0.16 31.02
C GLY A 23 5.69 -1.27 30.20
N TYR A 24 4.47 -1.64 30.59
CA TYR A 24 3.62 -2.54 29.80
C TYR A 24 2.43 -1.80 29.23
N ARG A 25 2.30 -1.80 27.90
CA ARG A 25 1.12 -1.29 27.23
C ARG A 25 -0.10 -2.13 27.57
N ALA A 26 -1.15 -1.46 28.01
CA ALA A 26 -2.40 -2.08 28.42
C ALA A 26 -3.59 -1.36 27.78
N ILE A 27 -4.65 -2.12 27.54
CA ILE A 27 -5.98 -1.65 27.20
C ILE A 27 -6.88 -1.89 28.40
N ALA A 28 -7.59 -0.85 28.83
CA ALA A 28 -8.60 -0.94 29.87
C ALA A 28 -9.98 -0.70 29.26
N ALA A 29 -10.82 -1.73 29.26
CA ALA A 29 -12.22 -1.63 28.86
C ALA A 29 -13.10 -1.61 30.12
N VAL A 30 -13.91 -0.56 30.26
CA VAL A 30 -14.85 -0.37 31.37
C VAL A 30 -16.26 -0.38 30.78
N GLN A 31 -17.08 -1.32 31.24
CA GLN A 31 -18.49 -1.43 30.84
C GLN A 31 -19.35 -1.68 32.07
N ASN A 32 -20.24 -0.75 32.40
CA ASN A 32 -21.11 -0.81 33.58
C ASN A 32 -20.32 -1.14 34.86
N HIS A 33 -19.22 -0.42 35.09
CA HIS A 33 -18.24 -0.65 36.17
C HIS A 33 -17.55 -2.02 36.17
N THR A 34 -17.76 -2.87 35.16
CA THR A 34 -16.95 -4.08 34.98
C THR A 34 -15.70 -3.73 34.18
N VAL A 35 -14.54 -4.11 34.71
CA VAL A 35 -13.24 -3.78 34.11
C VAL A 35 -12.57 -5.01 33.52
N GLN A 36 -12.13 -4.88 32.27
CA GLN A 36 -11.16 -5.79 31.66
C GLN A 36 -9.86 -5.02 31.40
N LEU A 37 -8.76 -5.48 32.00
CA LEU A 37 -7.43 -4.93 31.78
C LEU A 37 -6.57 -5.99 31.10
N TYR A 38 -6.11 -5.72 29.88
CA TYR A 38 -5.34 -6.68 29.10
C TYR A 38 -4.19 -6.02 28.36
N SER A 39 -3.12 -6.77 28.09
CA SER A 39 -2.04 -6.34 27.20
C SER A 39 -2.58 -6.13 25.79
N ARG A 40 -1.84 -5.44 24.92
CA ARG A 40 -2.17 -5.35 23.48
C ARG A 40 -2.34 -6.71 22.80
N ASN A 41 -1.72 -7.77 23.32
CA ASN A 41 -1.83 -9.13 22.79
C ASN A 41 -2.85 -9.97 23.59
N GLU A 42 -3.87 -9.32 24.14
CA GLU A 42 -5.03 -9.93 24.84
C GLU A 42 -4.71 -10.75 26.10
N LYS A 43 -3.46 -10.71 26.59
CA LYS A 43 -3.12 -11.30 27.89
C LYS A 43 -3.76 -10.52 29.03
N ASP A 44 -4.51 -11.22 29.88
CA ASP A 44 -5.12 -10.67 31.08
C ASP A 44 -4.06 -10.10 32.04
N PHE A 45 -4.22 -8.81 32.36
CA PHE A 45 -3.39 -8.04 33.29
C PHE A 45 -4.13 -7.72 34.59
N GLY A 46 -5.40 -8.08 34.73
CA GLY A 46 -6.23 -7.74 35.88
C GLY A 46 -5.68 -8.32 37.19
N LYS A 47 -5.16 -9.55 37.15
CA LYS A 47 -4.54 -10.21 38.31
C LYS A 47 -3.18 -9.63 38.68
N ASP A 48 -2.43 -9.17 37.69
CA ASP A 48 -1.09 -8.62 37.88
C ASP A 48 -1.14 -7.17 38.43
N TYR A 49 -2.20 -6.42 38.09
CA TYR A 49 -2.34 -5.00 38.43
C TYR A 49 -3.72 -4.64 39.03
N PRO A 50 -4.14 -5.29 40.13
CA PRO A 50 -5.47 -5.09 40.72
C PRO A 50 -5.69 -3.64 41.20
N ALA A 51 -4.62 -2.93 41.60
CA ALA A 51 -4.69 -1.54 42.00
C ALA A 51 -5.05 -0.59 40.83
N VAL A 52 -4.68 -0.94 39.59
CA VAL A 52 -5.09 -0.20 38.38
C VAL A 52 -6.55 -0.51 38.05
N VAL A 53 -6.93 -1.80 38.09
CA VAL A 53 -8.32 -2.25 37.86
C VAL A 53 -9.29 -1.50 38.77
N ALA A 54 -9.02 -1.49 40.08
CA ALA A 54 -9.85 -0.78 41.06
C ALA A 54 -9.90 0.73 40.83
N ALA A 55 -8.87 1.33 40.22
CA ALA A 55 -8.87 2.75 39.89
C ALA A 55 -9.73 3.04 38.66
N VAL A 56 -9.58 2.27 37.57
CA VAL A 56 -10.37 2.48 36.34
C VAL A 56 -11.84 2.09 36.49
N GLU A 57 -12.19 1.21 37.43
CA GLU A 57 -13.57 0.84 37.78
C GLU A 57 -14.44 2.06 38.17
N ASN A 58 -13.81 3.06 38.79
CA ASN A 58 -14.48 4.29 39.23
C ASN A 58 -14.71 5.30 38.09
N ILE A 59 -14.35 4.98 36.85
CA ILE A 59 -14.68 5.82 35.70
C ILE A 59 -16.19 5.76 35.48
N ALA A 60 -16.85 6.92 35.52
CA ALA A 60 -18.32 7.04 35.41
C ALA A 60 -18.88 6.68 34.02
N HIS A 61 -18.02 6.47 33.03
CA HIS A 61 -18.36 6.26 31.63
C HIS A 61 -17.96 4.87 31.16
N ASN A 62 -18.67 4.37 30.14
CA ASN A 62 -18.26 3.16 29.43
C ASN A 62 -17.14 3.53 28.45
N VAL A 63 -15.92 3.06 28.69
CA VAL A 63 -14.73 3.51 27.95
C VAL A 63 -13.83 2.37 27.52
N VAL A 64 -13.07 2.60 26.46
CA VAL A 64 -11.90 1.79 26.11
C VAL A 64 -10.68 2.73 26.04
N LEU A 65 -9.73 2.51 26.94
CA LEU A 65 -8.55 3.34 27.14
C LEU A 65 -7.29 2.62 26.68
N ASP A 66 -6.38 3.33 26.01
CA ASP A 66 -5.06 2.83 25.62
C ASP A 66 -3.97 3.62 26.36
N GLY A 67 -3.13 2.89 27.08
CA GLY A 67 -2.15 3.47 27.97
C GLY A 67 -0.98 2.54 28.29
N GLU A 68 -0.10 3.02 29.16
CA GLU A 68 1.07 2.30 29.64
C GLU A 68 1.01 2.15 31.16
N ILE A 69 1.15 0.93 31.67
CA ILE A 69 1.30 0.67 33.10
C ILE A 69 2.78 0.82 33.44
N ILE A 70 3.09 1.74 34.35
CA ILE A 70 4.44 2.10 34.76
C ILE A 70 4.58 2.18 36.28
N VAL A 71 5.82 2.19 36.76
CA VAL A 71 6.15 2.56 38.13
C VAL A 71 7.00 3.83 38.09
N LEU A 72 6.51 4.88 38.74
CA LEU A 72 7.21 6.17 38.83
C LEU A 72 8.16 6.20 40.03
N ASP A 73 9.33 6.80 39.82
CA ASP A 73 10.25 7.16 40.90
C ASP A 73 9.91 8.53 41.54
N SER A 74 10.74 8.98 42.49
CA SER A 74 10.57 10.28 43.16
C SER A 74 10.73 11.50 42.23
N LYS A 75 11.37 11.32 41.07
CA LYS A 75 11.54 12.34 40.03
C LYS A 75 10.48 12.26 38.93
N LYS A 76 9.49 11.35 39.08
CA LYS A 76 8.44 11.04 38.09
C LYS A 76 8.97 10.46 36.77
N ASN A 77 10.11 9.78 36.83
CA ASN A 77 10.61 8.98 35.72
C ASN A 77 10.10 7.53 35.83
N SER A 78 9.91 6.88 34.68
CA SER A 78 9.59 5.45 34.62
C SER A 78 10.81 4.63 34.21
N HIS A 79 10.99 3.48 34.85
CA HIS A 79 12.01 2.49 34.47
C HIS A 79 11.39 1.09 34.43
N PHE A 80 11.61 0.35 33.34
CA PHE A 80 11.04 -0.98 33.14
C PHE A 80 11.35 -1.94 34.29
N GLN A 81 12.59 -1.91 34.78
CA GLN A 81 13.04 -2.74 35.89
C GLN A 81 12.21 -2.52 37.16
N SER A 82 11.76 -1.29 37.41
CA SER A 82 10.91 -0.98 38.57
C SER A 82 9.54 -1.66 38.46
N LEU A 83 8.98 -1.75 37.25
CA LEU A 83 7.72 -2.46 37.00
C LEU A 83 7.87 -3.99 37.19
N GLN A 84 8.99 -4.57 36.74
CA GLN A 84 9.31 -5.98 36.98
C GLN A 84 9.41 -6.28 38.49
N ASN A 85 10.12 -5.41 39.22
CA ASN A 85 10.27 -5.53 40.67
C ASN A 85 8.92 -5.37 41.39
N TYR A 86 8.04 -4.50 40.89
CA TYR A 86 6.70 -4.32 41.46
C TYR A 86 5.88 -5.60 41.41
N LYS A 87 5.91 -6.37 40.30
CA LYS A 87 5.19 -7.66 40.21
C LYS A 87 5.58 -8.66 41.30
N THR A 88 6.81 -8.56 41.83
CA THR A 88 7.31 -9.47 42.87
C THR A 88 7.16 -8.89 44.27
N THR A 89 7.30 -7.57 44.44
CA THR A 89 7.38 -6.92 45.75
C THR A 89 6.11 -6.17 46.16
N GLY A 90 5.24 -5.81 45.20
CA GLY A 90 4.10 -4.93 45.40
C GLY A 90 4.44 -3.47 45.77
N LYS A 91 5.73 -3.10 45.74
CA LYS A 91 6.21 -1.79 46.20
C LYS A 91 6.53 -0.87 45.03
N GLY A 92 6.00 0.36 45.07
CA GLY A 92 6.26 1.41 44.08
C GLY A 92 5.03 2.26 43.79
N ASN A 93 5.23 3.41 43.14
CA ASN A 93 4.14 4.28 42.69
C ASN A 93 3.62 3.78 41.33
N LEU A 94 2.69 2.83 41.34
CA LEU A 94 2.08 2.24 40.15
C LEU A 94 1.08 3.23 39.51
N VAL A 95 1.26 3.50 38.21
CA VAL A 95 0.42 4.43 37.45
C VAL A 95 0.08 3.85 36.09
N TYR A 96 -1.16 4.01 35.65
CA TYR A 96 -1.62 3.79 34.29
C TYR A 96 -1.66 5.13 33.55
N MET A 97 -0.66 5.37 32.69
CA MET A 97 -0.54 6.57 31.86
C MET A 97 -1.35 6.40 30.58
N VAL A 98 -2.53 6.99 30.53
CA VAL A 98 -3.45 6.86 29.41
C VAL A 98 -3.15 7.92 28.36
N PHE A 99 -2.93 7.51 27.12
CA PHE A 99 -2.56 8.42 26.04
C PHE A 99 -3.57 8.47 24.88
N ASP A 100 -4.55 7.56 24.82
CA ASP A 100 -5.64 7.57 23.83
C ASP A 100 -6.97 7.02 24.39
N LEU A 101 -8.09 7.42 23.78
CA LEU A 101 -9.46 7.00 24.11
C LEU A 101 -10.13 6.45 22.85
N LEU A 102 -10.46 5.16 22.85
CA LEU A 102 -10.93 4.45 21.66
C LEU A 102 -12.44 4.38 21.56
N HIS A 103 -13.12 4.40 22.71
CA HIS A 103 -14.57 4.28 22.81
C HIS A 103 -15.09 5.07 24.01
N LEU A 104 -16.25 5.69 23.88
CA LEU A 104 -16.93 6.43 24.94
C LEU A 104 -18.46 6.28 24.81
N ASN A 105 -19.10 5.73 25.84
CA ASN A 105 -20.56 5.62 25.99
C ASN A 105 -21.31 5.07 24.75
N GLY A 106 -20.77 4.03 24.14
CA GLY A 106 -21.36 3.36 22.97
C GLY A 106 -20.90 3.93 21.62
N VAL A 107 -20.08 4.98 21.63
CA VAL A 107 -19.54 5.62 20.42
C VAL A 107 -18.09 5.21 20.20
N GLU A 108 -17.80 4.72 19.00
CA GLU A 108 -16.45 4.44 18.54
C GLU A 108 -15.75 5.74 18.13
N LEU A 109 -14.58 6.01 18.73
CA LEU A 109 -13.85 7.26 18.51
C LEU A 109 -12.66 7.10 17.57
N GLN A 110 -12.36 5.89 17.09
CA GLN A 110 -11.16 5.60 16.29
C GLN A 110 -11.08 6.42 14.98
N GLN A 111 -12.24 6.87 14.47
CA GLN A 111 -12.36 7.71 13.27
C GLN A 111 -12.28 9.22 13.55
N LEU A 112 -12.22 9.64 14.82
CA LEU A 112 -11.91 11.02 15.18
C LEU A 112 -10.40 11.27 15.10
N THR A 113 -10.00 12.52 14.95
CA THR A 113 -8.58 12.92 15.00
C THR A 113 -7.99 12.69 16.39
N LEU A 114 -6.67 12.52 16.47
CA LEU A 114 -5.97 12.32 17.74
C LEU A 114 -6.23 13.47 18.73
N LEU A 115 -6.29 14.72 18.27
CA LEU A 115 -6.58 15.86 19.16
C LEU A 115 -8.00 15.79 19.73
N GLU A 116 -9.00 15.43 18.93
CA GLU A 116 -10.38 15.25 19.41
C GLU A 116 -10.45 14.14 20.47
N ARG A 117 -9.82 12.99 20.21
CA ARG A 117 -9.76 11.88 21.17
C ARG A 117 -9.03 12.28 22.45
N LYS A 118 -7.89 12.97 22.36
CA LYS A 118 -7.13 13.43 23.54
C LYS A 118 -7.87 14.50 24.34
N SER A 119 -8.69 15.34 23.70
CA SER A 119 -9.56 16.30 24.39
C SER A 119 -10.57 15.58 25.26
N LEU A 120 -11.32 14.63 24.68
CA LEU A 120 -12.30 13.82 25.41
C LEU A 120 -11.63 12.98 26.52
N LEU A 121 -10.47 12.38 26.22
CA LEU A 121 -9.70 11.60 27.18
C LEU A 121 -9.32 12.43 28.41
N LYS A 122 -8.87 13.67 28.20
CA LYS A 122 -8.45 14.54 29.29
C LYS A 122 -9.61 14.80 30.25
N ASP A 123 -10.81 15.04 29.73
CA ASP A 123 -11.99 15.27 30.56
C ASP A 123 -12.37 14.02 31.36
N VAL A 124 -12.40 12.85 30.72
CA VAL A 124 -12.69 11.56 31.37
C VAL A 124 -11.70 11.26 32.51
N VAL A 125 -10.40 11.37 32.25
CA VAL A 125 -9.37 11.02 33.25
C VAL A 125 -9.30 12.04 34.39
N THR A 126 -9.51 13.33 34.11
CA THR A 126 -9.43 14.38 35.14
C THR A 126 -10.58 14.28 36.15
N GLN A 127 -11.75 13.81 35.73
CA GLN A 127 -12.91 13.61 36.60
C GLN A 127 -12.72 12.48 37.63
N LEU A 128 -11.89 11.47 37.31
CA LEU A 128 -11.65 10.30 38.17
C LEU A 128 -10.97 10.66 39.49
N LYS A 129 -10.14 11.72 39.52
CA LYS A 129 -9.37 12.19 40.70
C LYS A 129 -8.52 11.11 41.40
N ASP A 130 -8.15 10.04 40.69
CA ASP A 130 -7.28 8.99 41.19
C ASP A 130 -5.86 9.12 40.58
N LYS A 131 -4.84 9.22 41.43
CA LYS A 131 -3.44 9.37 40.98
C LYS A 131 -2.89 8.12 40.28
N ARG A 132 -3.57 6.98 40.35
CA ARG A 132 -3.18 5.73 39.68
C ARG A 132 -3.55 5.70 38.21
N VAL A 133 -4.42 6.59 37.73
CA VAL A 133 -4.78 6.71 36.30
C VAL A 133 -4.57 8.16 35.89
N GLN A 134 -3.62 8.40 35.00
CA GLN A 134 -3.20 9.75 34.65
C GLN A 134 -3.23 9.97 33.14
N TYR A 135 -3.60 11.18 32.73
CA TYR A 135 -3.56 11.60 31.34
C TYR A 135 -2.11 11.86 30.92
N SER A 136 -1.67 11.19 29.85
CA SER A 136 -0.38 11.43 29.21
C SER A 136 -0.43 12.72 28.40
N GLY A 137 0.11 13.79 29.00
CA GLY A 137 0.21 15.12 28.41
C GLY A 137 1.13 15.19 27.20
N HIS A 138 0.97 16.25 26.41
CA HIS A 138 1.74 16.49 25.20
C HIS A 138 2.10 17.97 25.03
N VAL A 139 3.11 18.25 24.20
CA VAL A 139 3.43 19.58 23.70
C VAL A 139 3.20 19.62 22.19
N LEU A 140 2.67 20.72 21.68
CA LEU A 140 2.48 20.91 20.24
C LEU A 140 3.73 21.52 19.62
N LYS A 141 4.06 21.09 18.40
CA LYS A 141 5.04 21.68 17.49
C LYS A 141 6.52 21.58 17.89
N LYS A 142 6.83 21.66 19.17
CA LYS A 142 8.18 21.84 19.72
C LYS A 142 8.86 20.52 20.10
N GLY A 143 9.06 19.63 19.14
CA GLY A 143 9.64 18.31 19.42
C GLY A 143 11.12 18.35 19.77
N LYS A 144 11.92 19.28 19.23
CA LYS A 144 13.35 19.39 19.57
C LYS A 144 13.54 19.84 21.01
N GLU A 145 12.81 20.87 21.44
CA GLU A 145 12.84 21.37 22.82
C GLU A 145 12.38 20.27 23.81
N PHE A 146 11.34 19.53 23.45
CA PHE A 146 10.84 18.41 24.24
C PHE A 146 11.85 17.26 24.34
N PHE A 147 12.53 16.93 23.25
CA PHE A 147 13.56 15.90 23.22
C PHE A 147 14.77 16.26 24.10
N GLU A 148 15.20 17.51 24.08
CA GLU A 148 16.29 17.98 24.96
C GLU A 148 15.92 17.86 26.43
N LYS A 149 14.67 18.21 26.77
CA LYS A 149 14.15 17.98 28.13
C LYS A 149 14.14 16.49 28.49
N ALA A 150 13.69 15.62 27.57
CA ALA A 150 13.71 14.17 27.76
C ALA A 150 15.13 13.64 28.02
N ARG A 151 16.12 14.16 27.28
CA ARG A 151 17.54 13.84 27.44
C ARG A 151 18.08 14.27 28.81
N HIS A 152 17.81 15.51 29.22
CA HIS A 152 18.23 16.01 30.54
C HIS A 152 17.59 15.27 31.71
N GLN A 153 16.35 14.79 31.55
CA GLN A 153 15.64 14.02 32.57
C GLN A 153 15.88 12.51 32.47
N GLN A 154 16.73 12.07 31.53
CA GLN A 154 17.08 10.66 31.31
C GLN A 154 15.87 9.76 31.03
N TRP A 155 14.89 10.28 30.29
CA TRP A 155 13.76 9.50 29.81
C TRP A 155 14.19 8.47 28.76
N GLU A 156 13.38 7.46 28.53
CA GLU A 156 13.61 6.48 27.46
C GLU A 156 13.62 7.17 26.08
N GLY A 157 12.70 8.12 25.89
CA GLY A 157 12.54 8.87 24.66
C GLY A 157 11.28 9.72 24.66
N MET A 158 10.86 10.09 23.44
CA MET A 158 9.57 10.73 23.20
C MET A 158 8.81 9.99 22.10
N ILE A 159 7.49 10.16 22.11
CA ILE A 159 6.62 9.78 21.01
C ILE A 159 6.14 11.07 20.33
N ALA A 160 6.38 11.19 19.03
CA ALA A 160 5.73 12.19 18.20
C ALA A 160 4.47 11.57 17.59
N LYS A 161 3.34 12.26 17.63
CA LYS A 161 2.10 11.81 17.00
C LYS A 161 1.51 12.91 16.13
N LYS A 162 1.03 12.57 14.95
CA LYS A 162 0.36 13.51 14.06
C LYS A 162 -1.01 13.88 14.63
N THR A 163 -1.30 15.17 14.73
CA THR A 163 -2.47 15.72 15.44
C THR A 163 -3.80 15.28 14.82
N ASP A 164 -3.82 15.11 13.50
CA ASP A 164 -4.98 14.68 12.70
C ASP A 164 -5.08 13.16 12.53
N SER A 165 -4.20 12.36 13.17
CA SER A 165 -4.17 10.92 12.95
C SER A 165 -5.36 10.17 13.55
N LEU A 166 -5.92 9.26 12.75
CA LEU A 166 -6.92 8.28 13.21
C LEU A 166 -6.24 7.17 14.02
N TYR A 167 -7.03 6.43 14.82
CA TYR A 167 -6.48 5.30 15.56
C TYR A 167 -6.50 4.03 14.70
N GLU A 168 -5.32 3.51 14.39
CA GLU A 168 -5.17 2.30 13.57
C GLU A 168 -4.83 1.11 14.48
N GLU A 169 -5.80 0.26 14.78
CA GLU A 169 -5.61 -0.91 15.66
C GLU A 169 -4.56 -1.88 15.09
N GLY A 170 -3.65 -2.35 15.94
CA GLY A 170 -2.60 -3.32 15.56
C GLY A 170 -1.53 -2.85 14.54
N ARG A 171 -1.70 -1.71 13.87
CA ARG A 171 -0.81 -1.29 12.76
C ARG A 171 0.32 -0.38 13.20
N ARG A 172 1.52 -0.59 12.62
CA ARG A 172 2.68 0.30 12.77
C ARG A 172 2.54 1.47 11.84
N SER A 173 2.31 2.64 12.43
CA SER A 173 1.98 3.86 11.72
C SER A 173 3.21 4.76 11.64
N ALA A 174 3.35 5.51 10.54
CA ALA A 174 4.27 6.65 10.52
C ALA A 174 3.63 7.89 11.16
N SER A 175 2.34 7.87 11.50
CA SER A 175 1.69 8.95 12.24
C SER A 175 2.06 8.95 13.72
N TRP A 176 2.60 7.85 14.24
CA TRP A 176 3.21 7.77 15.58
C TRP A 176 4.68 7.40 15.40
N LEU A 177 5.57 8.27 15.82
CA LEU A 177 7.01 8.08 15.73
C LEU A 177 7.58 7.96 17.14
N LYS A 178 8.52 7.04 17.34
CA LYS A 178 9.31 6.95 18.57
C LYS A 178 10.71 7.46 18.29
N ILE A 179 11.16 8.39 19.12
CA ILE A 179 12.52 8.93 19.10
C ILE A 179 13.15 8.52 20.42
N LYS A 180 14.18 7.66 20.36
CA LYS A 180 14.86 7.11 21.53
C LYS A 180 15.97 8.05 21.99
N VAL A 181 16.04 8.31 23.29
CA VAL A 181 17.21 8.93 23.94
C VAL A 181 18.25 7.85 24.26
N THR A 182 17.78 6.66 24.67
CA THR A 182 18.62 5.50 24.99
C THR A 182 18.39 4.38 23.97
N ASN A 183 19.47 3.76 23.50
CA ASN A 183 19.38 2.61 22.59
C ASN A 183 18.86 1.38 23.35
N GLU A 184 17.71 0.86 22.93
CA GLU A 184 17.10 -0.33 23.48
C GLU A 184 16.56 -1.27 22.41
N GLN A 185 16.59 -2.57 22.68
CA GLN A 185 16.19 -3.62 21.76
C GLN A 185 15.52 -4.76 22.54
N GLU A 186 14.45 -5.30 21.98
CA GLU A 186 13.89 -6.58 22.43
C GLU A 186 14.76 -7.72 21.88
N ALA A 187 15.06 -8.71 22.70
CA ALA A 187 15.93 -9.83 22.34
C ALA A 187 15.34 -11.15 22.81
N ILE A 188 15.55 -12.20 22.02
CA ILE A 188 15.19 -13.58 22.34
C ILE A 188 16.36 -14.21 23.10
N ILE A 189 16.08 -14.79 24.28
CA ILE A 189 17.08 -15.54 25.03
C ILE A 189 17.25 -16.93 24.40
N CYS A 190 18.42 -17.17 23.83
CA CYS A 190 18.75 -18.37 23.04
C CYS A 190 19.70 -19.33 23.80
N GLY A 191 20.27 -18.87 24.90
CA GLY A 191 21.16 -19.65 25.75
C GLY A 191 21.72 -18.81 26.88
N PHE A 192 22.61 -19.40 27.67
CA PHE A 192 23.41 -18.67 28.65
C PHE A 192 24.79 -19.29 28.78
N THR A 193 25.80 -18.47 29.05
CA THR A 193 27.17 -18.95 29.26
C THR A 193 27.35 -19.49 30.68
N ALA A 194 28.33 -20.38 30.87
CA ALA A 194 28.80 -20.74 32.20
C ALA A 194 29.26 -19.48 32.98
N PRO A 195 29.05 -19.45 34.31
CA PRO A 195 29.45 -18.32 35.14
C PRO A 195 30.98 -18.18 35.23
N ARG A 196 31.45 -16.97 35.58
CA ARG A 196 32.87 -16.65 35.88
C ARG A 196 32.96 -15.89 37.19
N GLY A 197 34.08 -16.07 37.91
CA GLY A 197 34.35 -15.35 39.17
C GLY A 197 33.36 -15.71 40.27
N SER A 198 32.87 -14.70 41.01
CA SER A 198 31.91 -14.87 42.11
C SER A 198 30.47 -15.15 41.65
N ARG A 199 30.18 -15.03 40.36
CA ARG A 199 28.82 -15.23 39.80
C ARG A 199 28.45 -16.71 39.88
N LYS A 200 27.20 -17.00 40.26
CA LYS A 200 26.64 -18.37 40.31
C LYS A 200 25.58 -18.55 39.22
N LYS A 201 25.26 -19.81 38.88
CA LYS A 201 24.20 -20.24 37.95
C LYS A 201 24.45 -19.93 36.46
N LEU A 202 24.52 -18.66 36.06
CA LEU A 202 24.78 -18.27 34.66
C LEU A 202 25.67 -17.03 34.55
N GLY A 203 26.47 -16.95 33.48
CA GLY A 203 27.41 -15.86 33.23
C GLY A 203 26.79 -14.68 32.48
N ALA A 204 26.42 -14.90 31.23
CA ALA A 204 25.75 -13.94 30.35
C ALA A 204 24.64 -14.63 29.55
N LEU A 205 23.59 -13.90 29.20
CA LEU A 205 22.55 -14.37 28.28
C LEU A 205 23.06 -14.31 26.84
N VAL A 206 22.81 -15.37 26.07
CA VAL A 206 23.09 -15.41 24.63
C VAL A 206 21.84 -14.94 23.91
N LEU A 207 21.94 -13.83 23.20
CA LEU A 207 20.80 -13.12 22.63
C LEU A 207 20.68 -13.32 21.12
N GLY A 208 19.43 -13.40 20.65
CA GLY A 208 19.11 -13.38 19.23
C GLY A 208 17.87 -12.54 18.93
N LEU A 209 17.60 -12.34 17.65
CA LEU A 209 16.34 -11.79 17.13
C LEU A 209 16.04 -12.44 15.78
N TYR A 210 14.80 -12.40 15.33
CA TYR A 210 14.46 -12.84 13.98
C TYR A 210 14.67 -11.72 12.97
N ASP A 211 15.53 -11.97 12.00
CA ASP A 211 15.60 -11.18 10.78
C ASP A 211 15.02 -12.03 9.64
N ASP A 212 13.89 -11.59 9.11
CA ASP A 212 12.95 -12.41 8.34
C ASP A 212 12.59 -13.72 9.05
N LYS A 213 13.02 -14.87 8.51
CA LYS A 213 12.79 -16.20 9.06
C LYS A 213 14.02 -16.78 9.76
N GLN A 214 15.13 -16.03 9.80
CA GLN A 214 16.38 -16.51 10.37
C GLN A 214 16.63 -15.91 11.75
N LEU A 215 16.87 -16.78 12.73
CA LEU A 215 17.29 -16.36 14.06
C LEU A 215 18.76 -15.91 13.99
N LYS A 216 19.00 -14.60 14.14
CA LYS A 216 20.33 -13.99 14.14
C LYS A 216 20.83 -13.77 15.56
N TYR A 217 22.09 -14.14 15.80
CA TYR A 217 22.79 -13.85 17.06
C TYR A 217 23.20 -12.38 17.12
N ILE A 218 22.87 -11.70 18.21
CA ILE A 218 23.09 -10.26 18.41
C ILE A 218 24.00 -9.93 19.60
N GLY A 219 24.65 -10.92 20.19
CA GLY A 219 25.62 -10.71 21.28
C GLY A 219 25.23 -11.37 22.59
N ASN A 220 26.09 -11.15 23.60
CA ASN A 220 25.90 -11.65 24.95
C ASN A 220 25.60 -10.50 25.92
N CYS A 221 24.65 -10.71 26.83
CA CYS A 221 24.29 -9.75 27.85
C CYS A 221 24.67 -10.26 29.25
N GLY A 222 25.75 -9.70 29.80
CA GLY A 222 26.22 -9.98 31.16
C GLY A 222 25.95 -8.86 32.18
N GLY A 223 25.49 -7.69 31.72
CA GLY A 223 25.14 -6.54 32.56
C GLY A 223 23.66 -6.55 32.97
N GLY A 224 23.33 -5.89 34.09
CA GLY A 224 21.94 -5.79 34.58
C GLY A 224 21.43 -7.05 35.32
N LEU A 225 22.30 -8.04 35.53
CA LEU A 225 21.95 -9.31 36.17
C LEU A 225 22.41 -9.30 37.64
N ASN A 226 21.52 -8.94 38.57
CA ASN A 226 21.74 -9.10 40.01
C ASN A 226 21.38 -10.52 40.47
N GLU A 227 21.67 -10.89 41.73
CA GLU A 227 21.44 -12.25 42.25
C GLU A 227 19.98 -12.69 42.12
N VAL A 228 19.02 -11.81 42.44
CA VAL A 228 17.58 -12.09 42.31
C VAL A 228 17.19 -12.38 40.86
N THR A 229 17.71 -11.58 39.92
CA THR A 229 17.46 -11.73 38.48
C THR A 229 18.09 -12.99 37.92
N LEU A 230 19.32 -13.32 38.34
CA LEU A 230 20.01 -14.55 37.96
C LEU A 230 19.22 -15.78 38.40
N ASP A 231 18.72 -15.76 39.64
CA ASP A 231 17.92 -16.85 40.21
C ASP A 231 16.61 -17.06 39.46
N MET A 232 15.91 -15.96 39.15
CA MET A 232 14.67 -15.97 38.38
C MET A 232 14.90 -16.49 36.95
N LEU A 233 15.90 -15.96 36.25
CA LEU A 233 16.21 -16.35 34.88
C LEU A 233 16.65 -17.81 34.82
N TYR A 234 17.52 -18.24 35.73
CA TYR A 234 17.97 -19.64 35.77
C TYR A 234 16.80 -20.60 35.93
N LYS A 235 15.89 -20.34 36.89
CA LYS A 235 14.68 -21.17 37.08
C LYS A 235 13.80 -21.23 35.83
N LYS A 236 13.60 -20.11 35.12
CA LYS A 236 12.79 -20.07 33.88
C LYS A 236 13.49 -20.72 32.68
N LEU A 237 14.82 -20.69 32.63
CA LEU A 237 15.61 -21.22 31.50
C LEU A 237 15.88 -22.72 31.62
N GLN A 238 15.97 -23.29 32.82
CA GLN A 238 16.24 -24.72 33.02
C GLN A 238 15.28 -25.65 32.24
N PRO A 239 13.94 -25.45 32.25
CA PRO A 239 13.02 -26.29 31.49
C PRO A 239 13.13 -26.15 29.97
N LEU A 240 13.86 -25.13 29.49
CA LEU A 240 14.01 -24.82 28.07
C LEU A 240 15.34 -25.34 27.50
N VAL A 241 16.20 -25.94 28.32
CA VAL A 241 17.51 -26.44 27.88
C VAL A 241 17.38 -27.43 26.74
N GLN A 242 18.26 -27.30 25.75
CA GLN A 242 18.36 -28.19 24.60
C GLN A 242 19.81 -28.43 24.22
N GLN A 243 20.07 -29.52 23.49
CA GLN A 243 21.44 -29.88 23.08
C GLN A 243 21.93 -29.04 21.90
N ALA A 244 21.08 -28.83 20.90
CA ALA A 244 21.45 -28.12 19.68
C ALA A 244 21.39 -26.60 19.85
N SER A 245 22.32 -25.90 19.20
CA SER A 245 22.24 -24.44 19.08
C SER A 245 21.01 -24.06 18.24
N PRO A 246 20.23 -23.04 18.65
CA PRO A 246 19.12 -22.56 17.83
C PRO A 246 19.57 -21.70 16.64
N PHE A 247 20.87 -21.39 16.55
CA PHE A 247 21.43 -20.57 15.46
C PHE A 247 21.95 -21.45 14.32
N GLY A 248 21.78 -20.98 13.08
CA GLY A 248 22.33 -21.65 11.88
C GLY A 248 23.86 -21.56 11.72
N ARG A 249 24.55 -20.88 12.64
CA ARG A 249 26.01 -20.72 12.65
C ARG A 249 26.59 -21.03 14.02
N LYS A 250 27.84 -21.49 14.06
CA LYS A 250 28.57 -21.69 15.32
C LYS A 250 28.84 -20.34 15.98
N ILE A 251 28.34 -20.16 17.20
CA ILE A 251 28.60 -18.96 18.00
C ILE A 251 29.91 -19.14 18.75
N LYS A 252 30.83 -18.18 18.61
CA LYS A 252 32.08 -18.13 19.38
C LYS A 252 31.83 -17.37 20.67
N THR A 253 32.12 -18.01 21.80
CA THR A 253 32.08 -17.40 23.13
C THR A 253 33.27 -17.89 23.94
N ASP A 254 33.72 -17.07 24.88
CA ASP A 254 34.87 -17.42 25.72
C ASP A 254 34.53 -18.46 26.81
N MET A 255 33.25 -18.77 26.99
CA MET A 255 32.74 -19.75 27.95
C MET A 255 31.82 -20.76 27.27
N PRO A 256 31.73 -22.00 27.79
CA PRO A 256 30.72 -22.96 27.36
C PRO A 256 29.31 -22.38 27.45
N ILE A 257 28.48 -22.68 26.45
CA ILE A 257 27.09 -22.23 26.34
C ILE A 257 26.16 -23.39 26.65
N THR A 258 25.18 -23.13 27.52
CA THR A 258 23.97 -23.96 27.62
C THR A 258 22.90 -23.36 26.71
N TRP A 259 22.50 -24.11 25.68
CA TRP A 259 21.47 -23.67 24.73
C TRP A 259 20.07 -23.86 25.32
N VAL A 260 19.17 -22.93 25.00
CA VAL A 260 17.75 -23.04 25.35
C VAL A 260 16.87 -22.87 24.12
N LYS A 261 15.66 -23.42 24.19
CA LYS A 261 14.60 -23.16 23.20
C LYS A 261 14.29 -21.66 23.22
N PRO A 262 14.26 -20.97 22.05
CA PRO A 262 14.08 -19.53 21.94
C PRO A 262 12.62 -19.11 22.26
N LYS A 263 12.24 -19.20 23.54
CA LYS A 263 10.86 -18.97 24.02
C LYS A 263 10.71 -17.72 24.89
N LEU A 264 11.78 -17.21 25.48
CA LEU A 264 11.73 -16.05 26.37
C LEU A 264 12.26 -14.81 25.65
N VAL A 265 11.53 -13.70 25.78
CA VAL A 265 11.92 -12.39 25.27
C VAL A 265 12.34 -11.51 26.44
N CYS A 266 13.40 -10.72 26.27
CA CYS A 266 13.85 -9.72 27.22
C CYS A 266 14.03 -8.36 26.55
N GLN A 267 13.99 -7.31 27.36
CA GLN A 267 14.40 -5.97 26.96
C GLN A 267 15.86 -5.74 27.38
N VAL A 268 16.68 -5.20 26.49
CA VAL A 268 18.04 -4.77 26.79
C VAL A 268 18.28 -3.33 26.34
N LYS A 269 19.00 -2.55 27.15
CA LYS A 269 19.63 -1.31 26.70
C LYS A 269 21.08 -1.56 26.31
N PHE A 270 21.62 -0.79 25.40
CA PHE A 270 22.98 -0.98 24.88
C PHE A 270 23.58 0.35 24.43
N SER A 271 24.88 0.41 24.19
CA SER A 271 25.54 1.66 23.77
C SER A 271 25.34 1.91 22.27
N GLU A 272 25.63 0.91 21.44
CA GLU A 272 25.52 0.97 19.98
C GLU A 272 25.50 -0.43 19.35
N TRP A 273 25.12 -0.51 18.08
CA TRP A 273 25.32 -1.69 17.26
C TRP A 273 26.73 -1.65 16.66
N THR A 274 27.48 -2.75 16.73
CA THR A 274 28.73 -2.89 15.97
C THR A 274 28.45 -3.10 14.48
N GLY A 275 29.45 -2.89 13.62
CA GLY A 275 29.33 -3.17 12.18
C GLY A 275 28.93 -4.61 11.84
N ASP A 276 29.22 -5.56 12.73
CA ASP A 276 28.84 -6.97 12.59
C ASP A 276 27.43 -7.30 13.13
N GLY A 277 26.65 -6.28 13.52
CA GLY A 277 25.30 -6.45 14.05
C GLY A 277 25.25 -7.02 15.46
N ILE A 278 26.24 -6.70 16.31
CA ILE A 278 26.31 -7.13 17.72
C ILE A 278 26.03 -5.95 18.64
N LEU A 279 25.27 -6.18 19.70
CA LEU A 279 25.03 -5.18 20.75
C LEU A 279 26.32 -4.93 21.54
N ARG A 280 26.74 -3.66 21.62
CA ARG A 280 27.86 -3.24 22.47
C ARG A 280 27.34 -2.85 23.86
N MET A 281 28.00 -3.38 24.89
CA MET A 281 27.65 -3.18 26.31
C MET A 281 26.15 -3.36 26.64
N PRO A 282 25.50 -4.47 26.22
CA PRO A 282 24.11 -4.70 26.55
C PRO A 282 23.91 -4.92 28.05
N VAL A 283 22.85 -4.32 28.58
CA VAL A 283 22.39 -4.39 29.97
C VAL A 283 20.95 -4.87 29.97
N PHE A 284 20.70 -5.95 30.71
CA PHE A 284 19.37 -6.53 30.89
C PHE A 284 18.48 -5.58 31.69
N LEU A 285 17.25 -5.37 31.20
CA LEU A 285 16.23 -4.53 31.85
C LEU A 285 15.03 -5.33 32.40
N GLY A 286 14.77 -6.52 31.87
CA GLY A 286 13.63 -7.34 32.29
C GLY A 286 13.14 -8.31 31.22
N LEU A 287 12.22 -9.19 31.61
CA LEU A 287 11.52 -10.08 30.67
C LEU A 287 10.30 -9.38 30.06
N ARG A 288 10.03 -9.68 28.79
CA ARG A 288 8.86 -9.22 28.03
C ARG A 288 7.85 -10.35 27.91
N GLU A 289 7.15 -10.61 29.01
CA GLU A 289 6.15 -11.68 29.09
C GLU A 289 4.92 -11.39 28.22
N ASP A 290 4.72 -10.14 27.82
CA ASP A 290 3.66 -9.67 26.93
C ASP A 290 3.88 -10.10 25.47
N LYS A 291 5.13 -10.34 25.05
CA LYS A 291 5.50 -10.46 23.64
C LYS A 291 5.98 -11.87 23.24
N PRO A 292 5.49 -12.45 22.12
CA PRO A 292 6.02 -13.72 21.62
C PRO A 292 7.39 -13.53 20.94
N PRO A 293 8.29 -14.53 20.97
CA PRO A 293 9.60 -14.45 20.31
C PRO A 293 9.54 -14.16 18.82
N ALA A 294 8.50 -14.65 18.13
CA ALA A 294 8.32 -14.45 16.69
C ALA A 294 8.22 -12.99 16.28
N ASP A 295 7.80 -12.09 17.19
CA ASP A 295 7.62 -10.66 16.91
C ASP A 295 8.87 -9.82 17.18
N VAL A 296 9.99 -10.46 17.57
CA VAL A 296 11.24 -9.80 17.94
C VAL A 296 12.14 -9.66 16.72
N HIS A 297 12.18 -8.46 16.15
CA HIS A 297 12.87 -8.12 14.90
C HIS A 297 13.84 -6.95 15.08
N PRO A 298 14.77 -6.70 14.13
CA PRO A 298 15.63 -5.53 14.16
C PRO A 298 14.79 -4.25 14.10
N GLU A 299 15.11 -3.26 14.93
CA GLU A 299 14.58 -1.92 14.79
C GLU A 299 15.59 -1.02 14.08
N THR A 300 15.41 -0.80 12.77
CA THR A 300 16.23 0.16 12.01
C THR A 300 15.55 1.54 12.03
N PRO A 301 16.23 2.60 12.52
CA PRO A 301 15.70 3.96 12.46
C PRO A 301 15.50 4.43 11.02
N LYS A 302 14.39 5.13 10.74
CA LYS A 302 14.20 5.85 9.47
C LYS A 302 14.69 7.29 9.59
N THR A 303 15.28 7.84 8.53
CA THR A 303 15.81 9.21 8.52
C THR A 303 14.74 10.29 8.38
N VAL A 304 14.74 11.27 9.28
CA VAL A 304 13.77 12.38 9.32
C VAL A 304 13.81 13.26 8.06
N GLN A 305 14.98 13.49 7.46
CA GLN A 305 15.12 14.30 6.24
C GLN A 305 14.42 13.69 5.02
N THR A 306 14.34 12.35 4.94
CA THR A 306 13.55 11.61 3.94
C THR A 306 12.04 11.72 4.18
N MET A 307 11.58 12.26 5.32
CA MET A 307 10.16 12.39 5.66
C MET A 307 9.61 13.81 5.48
N ALA A 308 10.44 14.86 5.51
CA ALA A 308 10.03 16.25 5.22
C ALA A 308 9.66 16.47 3.73
N THR A 309 10.17 15.63 2.84
CA THR A 309 9.77 15.56 1.42
C THR A 309 8.68 14.52 1.16
N ALA A 310 8.20 13.84 2.22
CA ALA A 310 7.26 12.73 2.17
C ALA A 310 5.99 13.01 3.00
N THR A 311 5.47 14.25 2.95
CA THR A 311 4.19 14.66 3.56
C THR A 311 2.95 14.00 2.93
N THR A 312 3.09 12.83 2.29
CA THR A 312 1.98 12.04 1.73
C THR A 312 2.24 10.53 1.81
N THR A 313 2.62 10.01 2.98
CA THR A 313 2.62 8.55 3.17
C THR A 313 2.37 8.14 4.61
N VAL A 314 1.12 7.76 4.94
CA VAL A 314 0.85 6.61 5.80
C VAL A 314 -0.32 5.79 5.26
N GLU A 315 -0.14 4.47 5.36
CA GLU A 315 -0.97 3.31 5.02
C GLU A 315 -1.20 3.02 3.56
N LYS A 316 -0.40 2.13 2.95
CA LYS A 316 -0.50 1.94 1.52
C LYS A 316 -0.24 0.52 0.98
N ASP A 317 0.12 -0.48 1.77
CA ASP A 317 0.51 -1.77 1.19
C ASP A 317 -0.45 -2.88 1.66
N ARG A 318 -1.00 -3.67 0.73
CA ARG A 318 -1.85 -4.83 1.01
C ARG A 318 -1.46 -6.01 0.13
N VAL A 319 -1.49 -7.21 0.69
CA VAL A 319 -1.26 -8.45 -0.07
C VAL A 319 -2.61 -9.09 -0.35
N ILE A 320 -2.91 -9.30 -1.63
CA ILE A 320 -4.12 -10.00 -2.05
C ILE A 320 -3.75 -11.30 -2.76
N THR A 321 -4.63 -12.31 -2.66
CA THR A 321 -4.46 -13.57 -3.40
C THR A 321 -5.46 -13.61 -4.54
N LEU A 322 -4.97 -13.61 -5.78
CA LEU A 322 -5.77 -13.64 -7.01
C LEU A 322 -5.28 -14.80 -7.88
N ASN A 323 -6.18 -15.64 -8.39
CA ASN A 323 -5.82 -16.81 -9.20
C ASN A 323 -4.69 -17.67 -8.58
N SER A 324 -4.74 -17.87 -7.25
CA SER A 324 -3.72 -18.56 -6.43
C SER A 324 -2.32 -17.92 -6.45
N LYS A 325 -2.21 -16.64 -6.82
CA LYS A 325 -0.98 -15.83 -6.80
C LYS A 325 -1.09 -14.76 -5.75
N LYS A 326 -0.04 -14.60 -4.93
CA LYS A 326 0.06 -13.48 -3.98
C LYS A 326 0.57 -12.24 -4.72
N VAL A 327 -0.23 -11.18 -4.72
CA VAL A 327 0.11 -9.88 -5.32
C VAL A 327 0.32 -8.87 -4.20
N ASN A 328 1.55 -8.38 -4.08
CA ASN A 328 1.90 -7.34 -3.13
C ASN A 328 1.55 -5.97 -3.73
N LEU A 329 0.42 -5.42 -3.35
CA LEU A 329 0.00 -4.09 -3.75
C LEU A 329 0.63 -3.08 -2.82
N THR A 330 1.38 -2.12 -3.36
CA THR A 330 2.08 -1.11 -2.57
C THR A 330 1.53 0.28 -2.87
N ASN A 331 1.82 1.26 -2.04
CA ASN A 331 1.49 2.66 -2.32
C ASN A 331 -0.01 2.92 -2.64
N GLN A 332 -0.95 2.10 -2.17
CA GLN A 332 -2.40 2.18 -2.35
C GLN A 332 -2.99 3.57 -2.03
N GLN A 333 -2.75 4.21 -0.89
CA GLN A 333 -3.27 5.59 -0.64
C GLN A 333 -2.52 6.69 -1.41
N LYS A 334 -1.68 6.35 -2.41
CA LYS A 334 -0.96 7.35 -3.21
C LYS A 334 -1.95 8.03 -4.12
N ILE A 335 -2.08 9.33 -3.93
CA ILE A 335 -2.95 10.17 -4.75
C ILE A 335 -2.43 10.14 -6.18
N TYR A 336 -3.25 9.59 -7.07
CA TYR A 336 -3.01 9.57 -8.51
C TYR A 336 -3.73 10.73 -9.20
N TRP A 337 -4.88 11.14 -8.67
CA TRP A 337 -5.61 12.33 -9.10
C TRP A 337 -5.72 13.33 -7.95
N PRO A 338 -4.89 14.39 -7.93
CA PRO A 338 -4.86 15.34 -6.83
C PRO A 338 -6.14 16.13 -6.60
N GLN A 339 -6.83 16.55 -7.67
CA GLN A 339 -8.04 17.36 -7.55
C GLN A 339 -9.20 16.55 -6.95
N GLU A 340 -9.40 15.34 -7.47
CA GLU A 340 -10.46 14.42 -7.08
C GLU A 340 -10.09 13.57 -5.85
N LYS A 341 -8.85 13.69 -5.37
CA LYS A 341 -8.27 12.91 -4.27
C LYS A 341 -8.34 11.40 -4.47
N ILE A 342 -8.27 10.94 -5.72
CA ILE A 342 -8.35 9.51 -6.05
C ILE A 342 -7.00 8.86 -5.85
N THR A 343 -7.01 7.73 -5.16
CA THR A 343 -5.83 6.98 -4.77
C THR A 343 -5.53 5.83 -5.74
N LYS A 344 -4.27 5.38 -5.75
CA LYS A 344 -3.82 4.17 -6.45
C LYS A 344 -4.61 2.93 -6.03
N GLY A 345 -5.01 2.84 -4.76
CA GLY A 345 -5.78 1.74 -4.20
C GLY A 345 -7.16 1.67 -4.82
N GLN A 346 -7.87 2.80 -4.88
CA GLN A 346 -9.16 2.90 -5.57
C GLN A 346 -9.04 2.54 -7.05
N LEU A 347 -7.94 2.92 -7.71
CA LEU A 347 -7.68 2.51 -9.09
C LEU A 347 -7.51 0.99 -9.22
N VAL A 348 -6.78 0.35 -8.29
CA VAL A 348 -6.67 -1.11 -8.25
C VAL A 348 -8.03 -1.75 -8.02
N ASP A 349 -8.81 -1.25 -7.06
CA ASP A 349 -10.15 -1.77 -6.75
C ASP A 349 -11.10 -1.68 -7.94
N TYR A 350 -11.07 -0.57 -8.69
CA TYR A 350 -11.82 -0.44 -9.93
C TYR A 350 -11.42 -1.52 -10.96
N TYR A 351 -10.13 -1.67 -11.24
CA TYR A 351 -9.70 -2.65 -12.24
C TYR A 351 -10.02 -4.09 -11.84
N LEU A 352 -10.00 -4.39 -10.55
CA LEU A 352 -10.46 -5.68 -10.03
C LEU A 352 -11.98 -5.86 -10.17
N SER A 353 -12.76 -4.81 -9.93
CA SER A 353 -14.23 -4.89 -10.03
C SER A 353 -14.72 -5.07 -11.47
N VAL A 354 -13.99 -4.52 -12.46
CA VAL A 354 -14.28 -4.71 -13.89
C VAL A 354 -13.48 -5.85 -14.54
N ALA A 355 -12.70 -6.62 -13.75
CA ALA A 355 -11.74 -7.58 -14.30
C ALA A 355 -12.39 -8.60 -15.25
N GLN A 356 -13.57 -9.12 -14.90
CA GLN A 356 -14.31 -10.07 -15.73
C GLN A 356 -14.68 -9.52 -17.12
N TYR A 357 -14.85 -8.20 -17.25
CA TYR A 357 -15.24 -7.54 -18.49
C TYR A 357 -14.03 -7.07 -19.30
N ILE A 358 -12.97 -6.57 -18.65
CA ILE A 358 -11.78 -6.08 -19.34
C ILE A 358 -10.87 -7.23 -19.82
N LEU A 359 -10.70 -8.30 -19.02
CA LEU A 359 -9.75 -9.38 -19.33
C LEU A 359 -9.97 -10.07 -20.68
N PRO A 360 -11.19 -10.33 -21.16
CA PRO A 360 -11.43 -10.84 -22.50
C PRO A 360 -10.78 -10.00 -23.61
N HIS A 361 -10.69 -8.67 -23.43
CA HIS A 361 -10.07 -7.76 -24.38
C HIS A 361 -8.54 -7.72 -24.27
N LEU A 362 -7.95 -8.17 -23.16
CA LEU A 362 -6.50 -8.18 -22.91
C LEU A 362 -5.84 -9.52 -23.22
N LYS A 363 -6.62 -10.61 -23.16
CA LYS A 363 -6.13 -11.98 -23.22
C LYS A 363 -5.26 -12.25 -24.45
N ASP A 364 -4.06 -12.78 -24.17
CA ASP A 364 -3.03 -13.20 -25.12
C ASP A 364 -2.53 -12.05 -26.02
N ARG A 365 -2.63 -10.80 -25.56
CA ARG A 365 -2.11 -9.63 -26.28
C ARG A 365 -0.87 -9.08 -25.59
N PRO A 366 0.18 -8.73 -26.33
CA PRO A 366 1.30 -7.95 -25.78
C PRO A 366 0.81 -6.61 -25.21
N MET A 367 1.30 -6.22 -24.03
CA MET A 367 0.95 -4.96 -23.35
C MET A 367 2.03 -3.89 -23.53
N SER A 368 1.61 -2.65 -23.83
CA SER A 368 2.47 -1.47 -23.65
C SER A 368 2.14 -0.80 -22.32
N LEU A 369 3.04 -0.87 -21.34
CA LEU A 369 2.79 -0.36 -19.99
C LEU A 369 3.06 1.14 -19.93
N HIS A 370 2.01 1.97 -19.90
CA HIS A 370 2.15 3.41 -19.67
C HIS A 370 2.03 3.70 -18.17
N ARG A 371 3.17 3.95 -17.53
CA ARG A 371 3.27 4.04 -16.07
C ARG A 371 3.27 5.48 -15.61
N PHE A 372 2.47 5.75 -14.59
CA PHE A 372 2.32 7.00 -13.86
C PHE A 372 2.64 6.76 -12.37
N PRO A 373 3.90 6.46 -12.00
CA PRO A 373 4.22 6.04 -10.64
C PRO A 373 3.81 7.07 -9.59
N ASN A 374 3.75 8.35 -9.97
CA ASN A 374 3.52 9.51 -9.11
C ASN A 374 2.21 10.26 -9.39
N GLY A 375 1.27 9.66 -10.12
CA GLY A 375 -0.01 10.29 -10.49
C GLY A 375 0.03 11.07 -11.80
N ILE A 376 -1.13 11.62 -12.19
CA ILE A 376 -1.37 12.17 -13.54
C ILE A 376 -0.62 13.48 -13.84
N ASP A 377 -0.28 14.26 -12.80
CA ASP A 377 0.40 15.56 -12.94
C ASP A 377 1.93 15.46 -12.92
N LYS A 378 2.46 14.24 -12.82
CA LYS A 378 3.90 13.96 -12.72
C LYS A 378 4.39 13.19 -13.95
N PRO A 379 5.71 13.18 -14.22
CA PRO A 379 6.24 12.46 -15.38
C PRO A 379 5.80 11.00 -15.44
N SER A 380 5.37 10.59 -16.63
CA SER A 380 5.02 9.22 -16.97
C SER A 380 6.02 8.65 -17.98
N PHE A 381 6.00 7.32 -18.17
CA PHE A 381 6.83 6.68 -19.19
C PHE A 381 6.21 5.39 -19.73
N TYR A 382 6.61 5.01 -20.94
CA TYR A 382 6.25 3.73 -21.53
C TYR A 382 7.31 2.67 -21.24
N GLN A 383 6.86 1.50 -20.82
CA GLN A 383 7.67 0.31 -20.66
C GLN A 383 7.08 -0.82 -21.53
N LYS A 384 7.87 -1.26 -22.50
CA LYS A 384 7.53 -2.39 -23.39
C LYS A 384 8.37 -3.63 -23.11
N ASP A 385 9.53 -3.43 -22.48
CA ASP A 385 10.47 -4.47 -22.10
C ASP A 385 10.34 -4.75 -20.60
N LEU A 386 9.99 -5.99 -20.26
CA LEU A 386 9.85 -6.44 -18.88
C LEU A 386 11.18 -7.00 -18.40
N ASP A 387 11.65 -6.52 -17.25
CA ASP A 387 12.77 -7.14 -16.55
C ASP A 387 12.29 -8.46 -15.93
N LEU A 388 12.66 -9.58 -16.55
CA LEU A 388 12.25 -10.92 -16.13
C LEU A 388 12.89 -11.37 -14.81
N GLU A 389 14.02 -10.78 -14.41
CA GLU A 389 14.65 -11.08 -13.12
C GLU A 389 13.91 -10.42 -11.96
N GLN A 390 13.35 -9.22 -12.19
CA GLN A 390 12.58 -8.49 -11.19
C GLN A 390 11.08 -8.83 -11.19
N ALA A 391 10.55 -9.29 -12.31
CA ALA A 391 9.14 -9.64 -12.42
C ALA A 391 8.82 -10.90 -11.59
N PRO A 392 7.65 -10.97 -10.93
CA PRO A 392 7.22 -12.21 -10.28
C PRO A 392 7.17 -13.37 -11.29
N ALA A 393 7.69 -14.54 -10.92
CA ALA A 393 7.81 -15.71 -11.80
C ALA A 393 6.49 -16.22 -12.42
N TRP A 394 5.34 -15.76 -11.93
CA TRP A 394 4.01 -16.10 -12.47
C TRP A 394 3.51 -15.12 -13.54
N ILE A 395 4.21 -14.00 -13.77
CA ILE A 395 3.95 -13.09 -14.88
C ILE A 395 4.39 -13.77 -16.17
N LYS A 396 3.52 -13.75 -17.18
CA LYS A 396 3.82 -14.26 -18.52
C LYS A 396 4.28 -13.11 -19.42
N SER A 397 5.25 -13.37 -20.27
CA SER A 397 5.70 -12.47 -21.33
C SER A 397 5.77 -13.18 -22.69
N VAL A 398 5.97 -12.39 -23.74
CA VAL A 398 6.36 -12.87 -25.07
C VAL A 398 7.53 -12.01 -25.57
N ALA A 399 8.62 -12.67 -25.96
CA ALA A 399 9.77 -12.01 -26.57
C ALA A 399 9.43 -11.62 -28.01
N LEU A 400 9.55 -10.33 -28.34
CA LEU A 400 9.31 -9.81 -29.68
C LEU A 400 10.46 -8.93 -30.13
N HIS A 401 10.87 -9.09 -31.38
CA HIS A 401 11.90 -8.24 -31.98
C HIS A 401 11.42 -6.78 -32.09
N ALA A 402 12.09 -5.88 -31.38
CA ALA A 402 11.86 -4.45 -31.46
C ALA A 402 12.86 -3.80 -32.42
N ALA A 403 12.42 -3.52 -33.65
CA ALA A 403 13.24 -2.90 -34.68
C ALA A 403 13.92 -1.59 -34.22
N SER A 404 13.23 -0.79 -33.40
CA SER A 404 13.77 0.45 -32.83
C SER A 404 14.93 0.23 -31.86
N ALA A 405 14.92 -0.89 -31.12
CA ALA A 405 15.95 -1.24 -30.14
C ALA A 405 16.99 -2.22 -30.70
N ARG A 406 16.77 -2.75 -31.91
CA ARG A 406 17.58 -3.78 -32.58
C ARG A 406 17.85 -5.01 -31.70
N ARG A 407 16.91 -5.34 -30.83
CA ARG A 407 16.96 -6.49 -29.93
C ARG A 407 15.55 -6.98 -29.64
N ASP A 408 15.49 -8.18 -29.09
CA ASP A 408 14.23 -8.71 -28.56
C ASP A 408 13.94 -8.04 -27.21
N VAL A 409 12.65 -7.78 -26.99
CA VAL A 409 12.13 -7.21 -25.75
C VAL A 409 10.93 -8.03 -25.28
N ASP A 410 10.77 -8.15 -23.97
CA ASP A 410 9.76 -8.97 -23.35
C ASP A 410 8.48 -8.17 -23.06
N TYR A 411 7.43 -8.43 -23.85
CA TYR A 411 6.13 -7.82 -23.62
C TYR A 411 5.33 -8.63 -22.60
N LEU A 412 4.83 -7.96 -21.56
CA LEU A 412 3.93 -8.57 -20.57
C LEU A 412 2.59 -8.99 -21.21
N LEU A 413 2.06 -10.15 -20.78
CA LEU A 413 0.74 -10.68 -21.18
C LEU A 413 -0.24 -10.64 -20.00
N CYS A 414 -1.31 -9.84 -20.12
CA CYS A 414 -2.32 -9.69 -19.08
C CYS A 414 -3.48 -10.69 -19.25
N ASN A 415 -3.30 -11.90 -18.72
CA ASN A 415 -4.24 -13.00 -18.93
C ASN A 415 -5.17 -13.30 -17.72
N ASN A 416 -5.00 -12.62 -16.60
CA ASN A 416 -5.76 -12.86 -15.37
C ASN A 416 -5.74 -11.64 -14.42
N GLU A 417 -6.56 -11.71 -13.37
CA GLU A 417 -6.73 -10.64 -12.37
C GLU A 417 -5.43 -10.32 -11.64
N ALA A 418 -4.64 -11.34 -11.29
CA ALA A 418 -3.36 -11.16 -10.62
C ALA A 418 -2.40 -10.29 -11.44
N THR A 419 -2.35 -10.51 -12.75
CA THR A 419 -1.50 -9.76 -13.67
C THR A 419 -2.02 -8.35 -13.88
N LEU A 420 -3.34 -8.19 -14.00
CA LEU A 420 -3.98 -6.87 -14.10
C LEU A 420 -3.68 -6.02 -12.85
N ALA A 421 -3.89 -6.59 -11.66
CA ALA A 421 -3.59 -5.93 -10.39
C ALA A 421 -2.10 -5.54 -10.28
N TYR A 422 -1.21 -6.42 -10.74
CA TYR A 422 0.23 -6.14 -10.78
C TYR A 422 0.57 -4.97 -11.70
N MET A 423 0.01 -4.93 -12.92
CA MET A 423 0.23 -3.81 -13.86
C MET A 423 -0.22 -2.48 -13.27
N VAL A 424 -1.42 -2.44 -12.70
CA VAL A 424 -1.95 -1.24 -12.04
C VAL A 424 -1.09 -0.86 -10.83
N ASN A 425 -0.61 -1.86 -10.09
CA ASN A 425 0.33 -1.64 -8.98
C ASN A 425 1.70 -1.11 -9.43
N LEU A 426 2.17 -1.42 -10.64
CA LEU A 426 3.35 -0.78 -11.23
C LEU A 426 3.12 0.69 -11.60
N GLY A 427 1.86 1.15 -11.55
CA GLY A 427 1.42 2.49 -11.87
C GLY A 427 0.81 2.62 -13.27
N CYS A 428 0.38 1.53 -13.90
CA CYS A 428 -0.36 1.63 -15.16
C CYS A 428 -1.77 2.19 -14.87
N ILE A 429 -2.00 3.46 -15.22
CA ILE A 429 -3.34 4.05 -15.16
C ILE A 429 -4.19 3.57 -16.33
N GLU A 430 -3.62 3.59 -17.52
CA GLU A 430 -4.25 3.09 -18.74
C GLU A 430 -3.65 1.75 -19.18
N ILE A 431 -4.48 0.90 -19.79
CA ILE A 431 -4.17 -0.45 -20.23
C ILE A 431 -4.21 -0.49 -21.76
N ASN A 432 -3.05 -0.71 -22.38
CA ASN A 432 -2.85 -0.59 -23.83
C ASN A 432 -2.45 -1.94 -24.46
N PRO A 433 -3.42 -2.82 -24.78
CA PRO A 433 -3.16 -4.05 -25.49
C PRO A 433 -2.83 -3.80 -26.97
N TRP A 434 -2.04 -4.68 -27.58
CA TRP A 434 -1.94 -4.76 -29.04
C TRP A 434 -3.28 -5.19 -29.66
N LEU A 435 -3.51 -4.78 -30.92
CA LEU A 435 -4.71 -5.19 -31.67
C LEU A 435 -4.66 -6.65 -32.13
N SER A 436 -3.48 -7.29 -32.10
CA SER A 436 -3.27 -8.71 -32.38
C SER A 436 -2.96 -9.53 -31.13
N ARG A 437 -3.11 -10.85 -31.23
CA ARG A 437 -2.74 -11.82 -30.19
C ARG A 437 -1.42 -12.51 -30.51
N THR A 438 -0.80 -13.12 -29.50
CA THR A 438 0.45 -13.89 -29.64
C THR A 438 0.35 -15.04 -30.65
N SER A 439 -0.83 -15.63 -30.84
CA SER A 439 -1.04 -16.69 -31.84
C SER A 439 -0.99 -16.21 -33.29
N LYS A 440 -1.25 -14.92 -33.53
CA LYS A 440 -1.28 -14.29 -34.85
C LYS A 440 -0.82 -12.84 -34.77
N LEU A 441 0.46 -12.65 -34.47
CA LEU A 441 1.01 -11.33 -34.12
C LEU A 441 0.88 -10.29 -35.22
N ASP A 442 0.90 -10.67 -36.49
CA ASP A 442 0.84 -9.73 -37.61
C ASP A 442 -0.58 -9.56 -38.19
N ASN A 443 -1.56 -10.26 -37.61
CA ASN A 443 -2.95 -10.21 -38.05
C ASN A 443 -3.83 -9.73 -36.88
N PRO A 444 -4.13 -8.42 -36.79
CA PRO A 444 -4.95 -7.90 -35.71
C PRO A 444 -6.37 -8.45 -35.75
N ASP A 445 -6.98 -8.57 -34.57
CA ASP A 445 -8.39 -8.93 -34.41
C ASP A 445 -9.34 -7.76 -34.69
N TYR A 446 -8.80 -6.53 -34.68
CA TYR A 446 -9.55 -5.30 -34.86
C TYR A 446 -8.81 -4.31 -35.74
N VAL A 447 -9.56 -3.59 -36.55
CA VAL A 447 -9.18 -2.27 -37.05
C VAL A 447 -9.83 -1.21 -36.17
N VAL A 448 -9.12 -0.13 -35.88
CA VAL A 448 -9.59 0.97 -35.03
C VAL A 448 -9.56 2.27 -35.81
N MET A 449 -10.67 3.00 -35.81
CA MET A 449 -10.72 4.41 -36.19
C MET A 449 -10.65 5.24 -34.90
N ASP A 450 -9.57 6.02 -34.73
CA ASP A 450 -9.38 6.92 -33.59
C ASP A 450 -9.71 8.35 -34.03
N LEU A 451 -10.73 8.95 -33.40
CA LEU A 451 -11.27 10.25 -33.75
C LEU A 451 -10.78 11.28 -32.72
N ASP A 452 -9.70 11.98 -33.05
CA ASP A 452 -9.00 12.89 -32.15
C ASP A 452 -9.31 14.36 -32.47
N PRO A 453 -10.09 15.09 -31.65
CA PRO A 453 -10.37 16.50 -31.90
C PRO A 453 -9.17 17.39 -31.58
N GLU A 454 -8.83 18.29 -32.50
CA GLU A 454 -7.85 19.34 -32.24
C GLU A 454 -8.55 20.68 -32.10
N ASN A 455 -8.70 21.18 -30.86
CA ASN A 455 -9.30 22.49 -30.57
C ASN A 455 -10.65 22.75 -31.30
N ILE A 456 -11.45 21.71 -31.42
CA ILE A 456 -12.78 21.73 -32.02
C ILE A 456 -13.79 21.07 -31.05
N ASP A 457 -15.05 21.47 -31.14
CA ASP A 457 -16.12 20.96 -30.29
C ASP A 457 -16.31 19.44 -30.47
N PHE A 458 -16.58 18.74 -29.36
CA PHE A 458 -16.78 17.29 -29.32
C PHE A 458 -17.95 16.84 -30.21
N LYS A 459 -18.95 17.68 -30.47
CA LYS A 459 -20.05 17.34 -31.38
C LYS A 459 -19.58 16.94 -32.78
N TYR A 460 -18.45 17.49 -33.26
CA TYR A 460 -17.88 17.13 -34.55
C TYR A 460 -17.21 15.74 -34.53
N VAL A 461 -16.77 15.28 -33.36
CA VAL A 461 -16.29 13.90 -33.16
C VAL A 461 -17.46 12.94 -33.28
N VAL A 462 -18.60 13.27 -32.65
CA VAL A 462 -19.86 12.52 -32.75
C VAL A 462 -20.35 12.48 -34.20
N GLU A 463 -20.36 13.62 -34.89
CA GLU A 463 -20.71 13.72 -36.32
C GLU A 463 -19.85 12.79 -37.18
N ALA A 464 -18.52 12.85 -37.01
CA ALA A 464 -17.59 11.98 -37.74
C ALA A 464 -17.83 10.50 -37.43
N ALA A 465 -18.09 10.14 -36.17
CA ALA A 465 -18.38 8.76 -35.79
C ALA A 465 -19.66 8.21 -36.43
N LEU A 466 -20.73 9.01 -36.46
CA LEU A 466 -21.99 8.66 -37.10
C LEU A 466 -21.84 8.53 -38.62
N HIS A 467 -21.02 9.36 -39.27
CA HIS A 467 -20.73 9.23 -40.70
C HIS A 467 -19.92 7.97 -41.01
N ILE A 468 -18.94 7.60 -40.18
CA ILE A 468 -18.23 6.32 -40.32
C ILE A 468 -19.20 5.15 -40.19
N LYS A 469 -20.11 5.18 -39.21
CA LYS A 469 -21.12 4.14 -39.03
C LYS A 469 -22.04 4.04 -40.25
N ALA A 470 -22.60 5.17 -40.69
CA ALA A 470 -23.51 5.23 -41.83
C ALA A 470 -22.84 4.78 -43.14
N PHE A 471 -21.53 5.05 -43.30
CA PHE A 471 -20.76 4.56 -44.43
C PHE A 471 -20.61 3.03 -44.44
N LEU A 472 -20.45 2.41 -43.27
CA LEU A 472 -20.19 0.97 -43.13
C LEU A 472 -21.46 0.10 -43.06
N ASP A 473 -22.58 0.66 -42.61
CA ASP A 473 -23.85 -0.05 -42.44
C ASP A 473 -24.37 -0.74 -43.73
N PRO A 474 -24.37 -0.10 -44.92
CA PRO A 474 -24.82 -0.73 -46.18
C PRO A 474 -24.03 -1.99 -46.54
N TYR A 475 -22.75 -2.03 -46.17
CA TYR A 475 -21.86 -3.17 -46.40
C TYR A 475 -21.96 -4.25 -45.32
N LYS A 476 -22.89 -4.09 -44.36
CA LYS A 476 -23.11 -5.00 -43.23
C LYS A 476 -21.86 -5.21 -42.38
N ILE A 477 -21.01 -4.18 -42.30
CA ILE A 477 -19.82 -4.19 -41.46
C ILE A 477 -20.23 -3.79 -40.04
N THR A 478 -20.20 -4.75 -39.12
CA THR A 478 -20.48 -4.54 -37.70
C THR A 478 -19.36 -3.70 -37.08
N THR A 479 -19.74 -2.63 -36.38
CA THR A 479 -18.82 -1.72 -35.70
C THR A 479 -19.23 -1.49 -34.26
N PHE A 480 -18.25 -1.23 -33.41
CA PHE A 480 -18.42 -1.02 -31.98
C PHE A 480 -17.80 0.31 -31.58
N CYS A 481 -18.55 1.18 -30.90
CA CYS A 481 -18.06 2.50 -30.50
C CYS A 481 -17.81 2.55 -28.98
N LYS A 482 -16.75 3.27 -28.58
CA LYS A 482 -16.48 3.60 -27.19
C LYS A 482 -15.97 5.03 -27.07
N THR A 483 -16.18 5.65 -25.92
CA THR A 483 -15.39 6.85 -25.59
C THR A 483 -13.91 6.47 -25.54
N SER A 484 -13.03 7.37 -25.96
CA SER A 484 -11.60 7.17 -25.69
C SER A 484 -11.30 7.33 -24.19
N GLY A 485 -12.20 7.97 -23.45
CA GLY A 485 -11.99 8.41 -22.07
C GLY A 485 -11.05 9.62 -21.97
N SER A 486 -10.59 10.18 -23.09
CA SER A 486 -9.79 11.41 -23.12
C SER A 486 -10.57 12.53 -23.78
N THR A 487 -10.47 12.66 -25.10
CA THR A 487 -11.03 13.78 -25.86
C THR A 487 -11.90 13.33 -27.03
N GLY A 488 -11.84 12.04 -27.40
CA GLY A 488 -12.34 11.53 -28.66
C GLY A 488 -13.15 10.25 -28.53
N LEU A 489 -13.43 9.62 -29.67
CA LEU A 489 -14.12 8.33 -29.77
C LEU A 489 -13.25 7.31 -30.50
N HIS A 490 -13.35 6.04 -30.12
CA HIS A 490 -12.74 4.95 -30.89
C HIS A 490 -13.84 4.06 -31.47
N ILE A 491 -13.73 3.73 -32.76
CA ILE A 491 -14.60 2.77 -33.44
C ILE A 491 -13.81 1.52 -33.76
N TYR A 492 -14.22 0.39 -33.21
CA TYR A 492 -13.61 -0.92 -33.42
C TYR A 492 -14.38 -1.67 -34.52
N ILE A 493 -13.62 -2.23 -35.45
CA ILE A 493 -14.10 -3.03 -36.57
C ILE A 493 -13.46 -4.42 -36.44
N PRO A 494 -14.20 -5.45 -35.96
CA PRO A 494 -13.68 -6.80 -35.86
C PRO A 494 -13.26 -7.38 -37.20
N THR A 495 -12.09 -7.99 -37.26
CA THR A 495 -11.51 -8.65 -38.46
C THR A 495 -11.19 -10.12 -38.21
N GLY A 496 -11.24 -10.57 -36.96
CA GLY A 496 -11.03 -11.96 -36.56
C GLY A 496 -9.63 -12.52 -36.87
N GLY A 497 -8.61 -11.65 -36.94
CA GLY A 497 -7.23 -12.07 -37.17
C GLY A 497 -7.00 -12.66 -38.57
N LYS A 498 -7.78 -12.23 -39.55
CA LYS A 498 -7.73 -12.72 -40.94
C LYS A 498 -6.86 -11.88 -41.87
N HIS A 499 -6.58 -10.64 -41.52
CA HIS A 499 -5.92 -9.65 -42.38
C HIS A 499 -4.68 -9.10 -41.69
N SER A 500 -3.67 -8.71 -42.47
CA SER A 500 -2.45 -8.08 -41.94
C SER A 500 -2.72 -6.68 -41.41
N TYR A 501 -1.83 -6.16 -40.55
CA TYR A 501 -1.85 -4.76 -40.13
C TYR A 501 -1.88 -3.78 -41.31
N ASP A 502 -1.08 -4.01 -42.35
CA ASP A 502 -1.09 -3.12 -43.54
C ASP A 502 -2.44 -3.11 -44.25
N THR A 503 -3.08 -4.27 -44.40
CA THR A 503 -4.44 -4.35 -44.97
C THR A 503 -5.43 -3.57 -44.11
N GLY A 504 -5.37 -3.75 -42.78
CA GLY A 504 -6.24 -3.04 -41.85
C GLY A 504 -6.03 -1.52 -41.86
N ARG A 505 -4.77 -1.06 -41.94
CA ARG A 505 -4.41 0.36 -42.05
C ARG A 505 -4.92 0.98 -43.35
N LEU A 506 -4.75 0.30 -44.49
CA LEU A 506 -5.25 0.78 -45.78
C LEU A 506 -6.78 0.87 -45.79
N PHE A 507 -7.45 -0.12 -45.20
CA PHE A 507 -8.91 -0.10 -45.03
C PHE A 507 -9.37 1.08 -44.16
N ALA A 508 -8.73 1.31 -43.01
CA ALA A 508 -9.00 2.48 -42.16
C ALA A 508 -8.73 3.80 -42.88
N GLU A 509 -7.63 3.89 -43.64
CA GLU A 509 -7.28 5.08 -44.42
C GLU A 509 -8.33 5.37 -45.49
N TYR A 510 -8.84 4.34 -46.17
CA TYR A 510 -9.91 4.49 -47.16
C TYR A 510 -11.18 5.08 -46.54
N ILE A 511 -11.62 4.54 -45.39
CA ILE A 511 -12.77 5.06 -44.63
C ILE A 511 -12.52 6.52 -44.22
N ALA A 512 -11.34 6.80 -43.64
CA ALA A 512 -10.97 8.13 -43.18
C ALA A 512 -11.02 9.16 -44.33
N ARG A 513 -10.46 8.81 -45.49
CA ARG A 513 -10.49 9.67 -46.68
C ARG A 513 -11.89 9.86 -47.23
N HIS A 514 -12.73 8.82 -47.22
CA HIS A 514 -14.13 8.92 -47.66
C HIS A 514 -14.91 9.89 -46.78
N VAL A 515 -14.89 9.69 -45.46
CA VAL A 515 -15.58 10.57 -44.51
C VAL A 515 -15.02 11.99 -44.55
N ASN A 516 -13.71 12.14 -44.73
CA ASN A 516 -13.10 13.46 -44.88
C ASN A 516 -13.55 14.22 -46.13
N LYS A 517 -13.91 13.52 -47.21
CA LYS A 517 -14.50 14.16 -48.40
C LYS A 517 -15.93 14.64 -48.13
N GLN A 518 -16.68 13.95 -47.26
CA GLN A 518 -18.04 14.34 -46.87
C GLN A 518 -18.05 15.48 -45.83
N LEU A 519 -17.07 15.48 -44.92
CA LEU A 519 -16.95 16.44 -43.83
C LEU A 519 -15.65 17.30 -43.90
N PRO A 520 -15.29 17.90 -45.05
CA PRO A 520 -13.98 18.52 -45.23
C PRO A 520 -13.76 19.75 -44.34
N LYS A 521 -14.83 20.33 -43.78
CA LYS A 521 -14.76 21.48 -42.87
C LYS A 521 -14.44 21.07 -41.43
N SER A 522 -14.90 19.90 -40.97
CA SER A 522 -14.80 19.46 -39.58
C SER A 522 -13.80 18.32 -39.37
N THR A 523 -13.36 17.60 -40.42
CA THR A 523 -12.39 16.49 -40.30
C THR A 523 -11.08 16.73 -41.06
N SER A 524 -10.05 15.96 -40.69
CA SER A 524 -8.75 15.94 -41.37
C SER A 524 -8.14 14.53 -41.36
N VAL A 525 -7.41 14.18 -42.42
CA VAL A 525 -6.54 12.99 -42.49
C VAL A 525 -5.05 13.37 -42.45
N THR A 526 -4.74 14.65 -42.25
CA THR A 526 -3.38 15.17 -42.26
C THR A 526 -2.67 14.85 -40.94
N ARG A 527 -1.51 14.20 -41.01
CA ARG A 527 -0.77 13.77 -39.81
C ARG A 527 -0.21 14.94 -38.99
N ALA A 528 0.29 16.00 -39.61
CA ALA A 528 0.91 17.11 -38.89
C ALA A 528 -0.14 17.98 -38.17
N LYS A 529 -0.06 18.06 -36.83
CA LYS A 529 -1.01 18.83 -35.99
C LYS A 529 -1.19 20.27 -36.47
N SER A 530 -0.10 20.98 -36.70
CA SER A 530 -0.10 22.36 -37.22
C SER A 530 -0.87 22.55 -38.54
N ALA A 531 -1.04 21.49 -39.34
CA ALA A 531 -1.74 21.52 -40.62
C ALA A 531 -3.19 20.97 -40.54
N ARG A 532 -3.66 20.54 -39.37
CA ARG A 532 -5.02 19.99 -39.19
C ARG A 532 -6.08 21.08 -39.06
N ASN A 533 -5.70 22.34 -38.82
CA ASN A 533 -6.57 23.52 -38.87
C ASN A 533 -7.83 23.44 -38.00
N LYS A 534 -7.66 23.03 -36.73
CA LYS A 534 -8.76 22.90 -35.74
C LYS A 534 -9.88 21.95 -36.17
N LYS A 535 -9.53 20.73 -36.56
CA LYS A 535 -10.46 19.69 -37.06
C LYS A 535 -10.31 18.39 -36.30
N VAL A 536 -11.27 17.48 -36.45
CA VAL A 536 -11.19 16.11 -35.97
C VAL A 536 -10.24 15.32 -36.87
N TYR A 537 -9.13 14.85 -36.30
CA TYR A 537 -8.22 13.96 -37.00
C TYR A 537 -8.79 12.54 -37.01
N LEU A 538 -8.98 12.00 -38.21
CA LEU A 538 -9.40 10.62 -38.44
C LEU A 538 -8.14 9.75 -38.48
N ASP A 539 -7.66 9.33 -37.32
CA ASP A 539 -6.39 8.62 -37.21
C ASP A 539 -6.53 7.15 -37.61
N PHE A 540 -6.03 6.84 -38.81
CA PHE A 540 -5.92 5.49 -39.31
C PHE A 540 -4.56 4.84 -38.97
N LEU A 541 -3.59 5.59 -38.45
CA LEU A 541 -2.22 5.09 -38.18
C LEU A 541 -2.12 4.25 -36.90
N GLN A 542 -3.13 4.32 -36.03
CA GLN A 542 -3.29 3.43 -34.86
C GLN A 542 -3.34 1.94 -35.25
N ASN A 543 -3.59 1.64 -36.53
CA ASN A 543 -3.60 0.30 -37.10
C ASN A 543 -2.20 -0.19 -37.54
N SER A 544 -1.13 0.38 -36.98
CA SER A 544 0.23 -0.10 -37.20
C SER A 544 0.65 -1.05 -36.08
N ARG A 545 1.57 -1.97 -36.39
CA ARG A 545 2.09 -2.95 -35.43
C ARG A 545 2.64 -2.26 -34.16
N GLY A 546 2.16 -2.68 -33.00
CA GLY A 546 2.64 -2.21 -31.70
C GLY A 546 2.25 -0.77 -31.31
N GLN A 547 1.28 -0.17 -32.00
CA GLN A 547 0.63 1.07 -31.58
C GLN A 547 -0.23 0.86 -30.33
N THR A 548 -0.41 1.94 -29.57
CA THR A 548 -1.10 1.92 -28.28
C THR A 548 -2.51 2.46 -28.40
N VAL A 549 -3.50 1.61 -28.10
CA VAL A 549 -4.90 2.01 -28.00
C VAL A 549 -5.43 1.56 -26.65
N ALA A 550 -5.99 2.48 -25.87
CA ALA A 550 -6.56 2.15 -24.57
C ALA A 550 -7.69 1.12 -24.73
N SER A 551 -7.63 0.05 -23.93
CA SER A 551 -8.63 -1.01 -23.86
C SER A 551 -10.02 -0.46 -23.50
N PRO A 552 -11.11 -1.10 -23.93
CA PRO A 552 -12.41 -0.96 -23.26
C PRO A 552 -12.25 -1.09 -21.74
N TYR A 553 -13.03 -0.31 -20.99
CA TYR A 553 -13.02 -0.23 -19.52
C TYR A 553 -11.71 0.30 -18.90
N SER A 554 -10.76 0.76 -19.70
CA SER A 554 -9.52 1.35 -19.17
C SER A 554 -9.77 2.77 -18.64
N VAL A 555 -9.33 3.04 -17.42
CA VAL A 555 -9.21 4.40 -16.87
C VAL A 555 -8.17 5.18 -17.66
N ARG A 556 -8.38 6.49 -17.81
CA ARG A 556 -7.47 7.42 -18.48
C ARG A 556 -6.81 8.36 -17.47
N PRO A 557 -5.54 8.75 -17.69
CA PRO A 557 -4.82 9.69 -16.84
C PRO A 557 -5.28 11.13 -17.11
N ARG A 558 -6.55 11.40 -16.88
CA ARG A 558 -7.23 12.69 -17.08
C ARG A 558 -8.01 13.07 -15.82
N PRO A 559 -8.25 14.37 -15.56
CA PRO A 559 -9.16 14.80 -14.51
C PRO A 559 -10.50 14.04 -14.61
N GLY A 560 -11.07 13.69 -13.45
CA GLY A 560 -12.27 12.88 -13.30
C GLY A 560 -12.05 11.36 -13.36
N ALA A 561 -10.82 10.87 -13.60
CA ALA A 561 -10.53 9.44 -13.78
C ALA A 561 -11.49 8.77 -14.78
N THR A 562 -11.68 9.44 -15.91
CA THR A 562 -12.58 9.04 -17.00
C THR A 562 -12.21 7.68 -17.57
N VAL A 563 -13.22 6.95 -18.04
CA VAL A 563 -13.06 5.58 -18.54
C VAL A 563 -13.29 5.52 -20.05
N SER A 564 -12.50 4.70 -20.74
CA SER A 564 -12.75 4.34 -22.13
C SER A 564 -13.93 3.37 -22.21
N MET A 565 -15.13 3.94 -22.20
CA MET A 565 -16.38 3.23 -21.94
C MET A 565 -17.03 2.77 -23.24
N PRO A 566 -17.31 1.46 -23.41
CA PRO A 566 -18.21 0.95 -24.44
C PRO A 566 -19.56 1.70 -24.52
N LEU A 567 -20.02 1.96 -25.74
CA LEU A 567 -21.28 2.64 -26.02
C LEU A 567 -22.17 1.80 -26.93
N GLN A 568 -23.48 1.90 -26.71
CA GLN A 568 -24.47 1.57 -27.74
C GLN A 568 -24.49 2.71 -28.76
N TRP A 569 -24.70 2.40 -30.03
CA TRP A 569 -24.73 3.43 -31.08
C TRP A 569 -25.78 4.52 -30.85
N LYS A 570 -26.90 4.21 -30.19
CA LYS A 570 -27.93 5.20 -29.82
C LYS A 570 -27.44 6.28 -28.83
N GLU A 571 -26.37 5.98 -28.09
CA GLU A 571 -25.75 6.90 -27.12
C GLU A 571 -24.75 7.86 -27.80
N VAL A 572 -24.35 7.57 -29.03
CA VAL A 572 -23.42 8.40 -29.82
C VAL A 572 -24.22 9.54 -30.46
N ASN A 573 -24.50 10.57 -29.66
CA ASN A 573 -25.26 11.76 -30.06
C ASN A 573 -24.69 13.03 -29.40
N GLU A 574 -25.24 14.20 -29.73
CA GLU A 574 -24.71 15.51 -29.27
C GLU A 574 -24.72 15.71 -27.75
N LYS A 575 -25.48 14.91 -26.99
CA LYS A 575 -25.52 15.00 -25.52
C LYS A 575 -24.37 14.24 -24.85
N LEU A 576 -23.69 13.35 -25.58
CA LEU A 576 -22.62 12.52 -25.08
C LEU A 576 -21.45 13.38 -24.60
N LYS A 577 -20.97 13.14 -23.38
CA LYS A 577 -19.75 13.75 -22.86
C LYS A 577 -18.79 12.66 -22.40
N ILE A 578 -17.49 12.92 -22.54
CA ILE A 578 -16.47 12.01 -22.02
C ILE A 578 -16.58 11.86 -20.50
N SER A 579 -16.93 12.93 -19.80
CA SER A 579 -17.11 12.98 -18.34
C SER A 579 -18.32 12.20 -17.84
N ASP A 580 -19.20 11.71 -18.71
CA ASP A 580 -20.34 10.89 -18.30
C ASP A 580 -19.89 9.52 -17.76
N PHE A 581 -18.65 9.11 -18.03
CA PHE A 581 -18.11 7.80 -17.64
C PHE A 581 -16.78 7.92 -16.91
N ASP A 582 -16.77 7.50 -15.65
CA ASP A 582 -15.61 7.49 -14.78
C ASP A 582 -15.49 6.16 -14.02
N MET A 583 -14.38 5.96 -13.33
CA MET A 583 -14.13 4.72 -12.60
C MET A 583 -15.12 4.45 -11.44
N PHE A 584 -15.89 5.43 -10.99
CA PHE A 584 -16.85 5.28 -9.89
C PHE A 584 -18.23 4.84 -10.38
N ASN A 585 -18.68 5.31 -11.56
CA ASN A 585 -19.98 4.96 -12.12
C ASN A 585 -19.95 3.78 -13.11
N SER A 586 -18.76 3.41 -13.60
CA SER A 586 -18.61 2.43 -14.67
C SER A 586 -19.18 1.04 -14.33
N LEU A 587 -18.93 0.53 -13.11
CA LEU A 587 -19.40 -0.81 -12.73
C LEU A 587 -20.93 -0.84 -12.56
N GLU A 588 -21.50 0.21 -11.96
CA GLU A 588 -22.95 0.36 -11.81
C GLU A 588 -23.63 0.30 -13.17
N ARG A 589 -23.14 1.08 -14.13
CA ARG A 589 -23.62 1.03 -15.51
C ARG A 589 -23.53 -0.37 -16.12
N ILE A 590 -22.41 -1.07 -15.99
CA ILE A 590 -22.27 -2.43 -16.54
C ILE A 590 -23.31 -3.37 -15.90
N ASN A 591 -23.58 -3.24 -14.60
CA ASN A 591 -24.59 -4.04 -13.92
C ASN A 591 -26.01 -3.72 -14.41
N GLU A 592 -26.29 -2.46 -14.74
CA GLU A 592 -27.60 -2.02 -15.24
C GLU A 592 -27.88 -2.44 -16.69
N ILE A 593 -26.93 -2.22 -17.60
CA ILE A 593 -27.16 -2.41 -19.04
C ILE A 593 -26.47 -3.65 -19.62
N GLY A 594 -25.66 -4.34 -18.82
CA GLY A 594 -24.86 -5.51 -19.22
C GLY A 594 -23.57 -5.15 -19.96
N ASP A 595 -22.74 -6.18 -20.21
CA ASP A 595 -21.55 -6.07 -21.05
C ASP A 595 -21.94 -6.03 -22.53
N ILE A 596 -22.16 -4.81 -23.03
CA ILE A 596 -22.59 -4.55 -24.40
C ILE A 596 -21.53 -4.89 -25.47
N TRP A 597 -20.29 -5.19 -25.07
CA TRP A 597 -19.21 -5.61 -25.96
C TRP A 597 -18.87 -7.09 -25.84
N ARG A 598 -19.62 -7.87 -25.03
CA ARG A 598 -19.41 -9.30 -24.79
C ARG A 598 -19.16 -10.11 -26.07
N ASP A 599 -19.92 -9.81 -27.13
CA ASP A 599 -19.91 -10.56 -28.39
C ASP A 599 -18.97 -9.97 -29.47
N ILE A 600 -18.14 -8.97 -29.14
CA ILE A 600 -17.27 -8.31 -30.14
C ILE A 600 -16.33 -9.30 -30.86
N GLN A 601 -15.89 -10.35 -30.17
CA GLN A 601 -15.01 -11.38 -30.75
C GLN A 601 -15.76 -12.35 -31.67
N SER A 602 -17.08 -12.46 -31.50
CA SER A 602 -17.96 -13.31 -32.30
C SER A 602 -18.41 -12.60 -33.58
N ALA A 603 -18.33 -11.27 -33.64
CA ALA A 603 -18.64 -10.48 -34.82
C ALA A 603 -17.68 -10.80 -35.96
N LYS A 604 -18.24 -11.18 -37.12
CA LYS A 604 -17.48 -11.54 -38.32
C LYS A 604 -17.77 -10.53 -39.42
N ASN A 605 -16.84 -9.62 -39.66
CA ASN A 605 -16.87 -8.78 -40.85
C ASN A 605 -16.14 -9.46 -42.01
N ASP A 606 -16.68 -9.30 -43.22
CA ASP A 606 -16.04 -9.77 -44.45
C ASP A 606 -15.45 -8.58 -45.22
N LEU A 607 -14.19 -8.27 -44.91
CA LEU A 607 -13.50 -7.16 -45.58
C LEU A 607 -13.24 -7.44 -47.07
N ARG A 608 -13.20 -8.71 -47.50
CA ARG A 608 -13.01 -9.03 -48.93
C ARG A 608 -14.27 -8.65 -49.70
N ARG A 609 -15.43 -9.03 -49.17
CA ARG A 609 -16.72 -8.62 -49.74
C ARG A 609 -16.86 -7.10 -49.79
N PHE A 610 -16.49 -6.40 -48.71
CA PHE A 610 -16.47 -4.94 -48.71
C PHE A 610 -15.65 -4.37 -49.86
N ILE A 611 -14.42 -4.87 -50.06
CA ILE A 611 -13.54 -4.38 -51.14
C ILE A 611 -14.19 -4.62 -52.51
N GLN A 612 -14.77 -5.80 -52.74
CA GLN A 612 -15.48 -6.12 -53.98
C GLN A 612 -16.67 -5.20 -54.24
N ASP A 613 -17.50 -4.96 -53.23
CA ASP A 613 -18.68 -4.10 -53.33
C ASP A 613 -18.29 -2.64 -53.62
N VAL A 614 -17.19 -2.16 -53.01
CA VAL A 614 -16.63 -0.83 -53.26
C VAL A 614 -16.06 -0.69 -54.67
N GLU A 615 -15.33 -1.69 -55.16
CA GLU A 615 -14.77 -1.68 -56.52
C GLU A 615 -15.88 -1.68 -57.58
N GLN A 616 -16.95 -2.46 -57.38
CA GLN A 616 -18.11 -2.47 -58.28
C GLN A 616 -18.86 -1.13 -58.29
N SER A 617 -19.01 -0.50 -57.12
CA SER A 617 -19.66 0.81 -56.97
C SER A 617 -18.83 1.98 -57.50
N ALA A 618 -17.54 1.78 -57.78
CA ALA A 618 -16.67 2.80 -58.37
C ALA A 618 -16.62 2.73 -59.91
N VAL A 619 -17.14 1.65 -60.50
CA VAL A 619 -17.21 1.40 -61.96
C VAL A 619 -18.61 1.70 -62.52
N THR A 620 -19.58 1.95 -61.65
CA THR A 620 -20.94 2.44 -61.95
C THR A 620 -21.06 3.90 -61.55
#